data_AF-A0A202EBV3-F1
#
_entry.id   AF-A0A202EBV3-F1
#
_cell.length_a   1.000
_cell.length_b   1.000
_cell.length_c   1.000
_cell.angle_alpha   90.00
_cell.angle_beta   90.00
_cell.angle_gamma   90.00
#
_symmetry.space_group_name_H-M   'P 1'
#
loop_
_entity.id
_entity.type
_entity.pdbx_description
1 polymer ?
#
loop_
_entity_poly.entity_id
_entity_poly.type
_entity_poly.pdbx_seq_one_letter_code
_entity_poly.pdbx_strand_id
1 'polypeptide(L)'
;MLEALLPGWQNPELIAVIVGLRIGLNCVLTGVVASRTGIDSRRTALAAGLTIGAGTILILALRPGILGQTASSLEMALQLLVVLIAGDTVYRTDTSSSPTGPFLAILLAISLLAVQIPIYGEAFVAP
;
A
#
# COMPACT_ATOMS: atom_id res chain seq x y z
N MET A 1 -21.59 -14.52 3.66
CA MET A 1 -20.50 -15.34 4.28
C MET A 1 -19.30 -14.49 4.68
N LEU A 2 -18.92 -13.48 3.87
CA LEU A 2 -17.97 -12.45 4.29
C LEU A 2 -18.55 -11.49 5.36
N GLU A 3 -19.88 -11.27 5.41
CA GLU A 3 -20.50 -10.39 6.43
C GLU A 3 -20.31 -10.89 7.87
N ALA A 4 -20.14 -12.20 8.07
CA ALA A 4 -19.87 -12.79 9.37
C ALA A 4 -18.39 -12.68 9.79
N LEU A 5 -17.49 -12.51 8.81
CA LEU A 5 -16.04 -12.34 9.01
C LEU A 5 -15.65 -10.84 9.06
N LEU A 6 -16.45 -9.97 8.45
CA LEU A 6 -16.21 -8.53 8.34
C LEU A 6 -17.51 -7.74 8.57
N PRO A 7 -18.05 -7.72 9.80
CA PRO A 7 -19.29 -7.02 10.08
C PRO A 7 -19.05 -5.51 10.04
N GLY A 8 -19.50 -4.85 8.96
CA GLY A 8 -19.66 -3.41 8.92
C GLY A 8 -18.42 -2.62 8.46
N TRP A 9 -18.14 -2.64 7.16
CA TRP A 9 -17.31 -1.62 6.49
C TRP A 9 -17.99 -0.24 6.37
N GLN A 10 -18.99 0.03 7.21
CA GLN A 10 -19.66 1.32 7.30
C GLN A 10 -18.98 2.26 8.31
N ASN A 11 -18.04 1.77 9.12
CA ASN A 11 -17.37 2.61 10.12
C ASN A 11 -16.27 3.46 9.45
N PRO A 12 -16.45 4.80 9.33
CA PRO A 12 -15.48 5.67 8.68
C PRO A 12 -14.14 5.74 9.43
N GLU A 13 -14.14 5.52 10.75
CA GLU A 13 -12.91 5.54 11.56
C GLU A 13 -12.01 4.36 11.22
N LEU A 14 -12.60 3.17 11.05
CA LEU A 14 -11.86 1.95 10.71
C LEU A 14 -11.25 2.05 9.31
N ILE A 15 -11.98 2.62 8.35
CA ILE A 15 -11.47 2.93 7.00
C ILE A 15 -10.30 3.92 7.11
N ALA A 16 -10.45 5.00 7.87
CA ALA A 16 -9.40 6.00 8.04
C ALA A 16 -8.13 5.41 8.66
N VAL A 17 -8.27 4.52 9.66
CA VAL A 17 -7.15 3.81 10.27
C VAL A 17 -6.42 2.94 9.24
N ILE A 18 -7.15 2.16 8.43
CA ILE A 18 -6.55 1.29 7.41
C ILE A 18 -5.83 2.11 6.34
N VAL A 19 -6.45 3.19 5.87
CA VAL A 19 -5.85 4.13 4.92
C VAL A 19 -4.57 4.76 5.49
N GLY A 20 -4.63 5.21 6.75
CA GLY A 20 -3.49 5.80 7.44
C GLY A 20 -2.34 4.80 7.60
N LEU A 21 -2.64 3.57 8.04
CA LEU A 21 -1.68 2.46 8.09
C LEU A 21 -1.06 2.20 6.71
N ARG A 22 -1.87 2.28 5.65
CA ARG A 22 -1.40 2.04 4.30
C ARG A 22 -0.42 3.09 3.81
N ILE A 23 -0.79 4.36 3.95
CA ILE A 23 0.06 5.49 3.58
C ILE A 23 1.36 5.45 4.41
N GLY A 24 1.23 5.25 5.72
CA GLY A 24 2.37 5.14 6.62
C GLY A 24 3.33 4.01 6.21
N LEU A 25 2.79 2.85 5.84
CA LEU A 25 3.61 1.72 5.40
C LEU A 25 4.29 1.97 4.07
N ASN A 26 3.63 2.63 3.12
CA ASN A 26 4.26 3.03 1.85
C ASN A 26 5.42 4.01 2.12
N CYS A 27 5.26 4.95 3.06
CA CYS A 27 6.34 5.83 3.49
C CYS A 27 7.52 5.05 4.12
N VAL A 28 7.24 4.03 4.94
CA VAL A 28 8.28 3.14 5.49
C VAL A 28 9.03 2.42 4.37
N LEU A 29 8.31 1.85 3.39
CA LEU A 29 8.93 1.16 2.25
C LEU A 29 9.78 2.13 1.39
N THR A 30 9.30 3.36 1.15
CA THR A 30 10.10 4.40 0.49
C THR A 30 11.34 4.76 1.33
N GLY A 31 11.22 4.85 2.65
CA GLY A 31 12.35 5.06 3.55
C GLY A 31 13.37 3.92 3.52
N VAL A 32 12.92 2.66 3.38
CA VAL A 32 13.79 1.50 3.17
C VAL A 32 14.56 1.64 1.84
N VAL A 33 13.88 2.03 0.76
CA VAL A 33 14.52 2.26 -0.54
C VAL A 33 15.55 3.39 -0.45
N ALA A 34 15.19 4.50 0.21
CA ALA A 34 16.05 5.66 0.39
C ALA A 34 17.30 5.35 1.22
N SER A 35 17.14 4.62 2.33
CA SER A 35 18.25 4.24 3.21
C SER A 35 19.24 3.28 2.55
N ARG A 36 18.78 2.45 1.61
CA ARG A 36 19.62 1.47 0.90
C ARG A 36 20.21 1.97 -0.41
N THR A 37 19.55 2.89 -1.09
CA THR A 37 19.97 3.36 -2.43
C THR A 37 20.40 4.82 -2.47
N GLY A 38 20.22 5.57 -1.39
CA GLY A 38 20.48 7.01 -1.30
C GLY A 38 19.25 7.85 -1.64
N ILE A 39 19.12 9.03 -1.03
CA ILE A 39 17.94 9.90 -1.21
C ILE A 39 17.85 10.48 -2.63
N ASP A 40 19.00 10.79 -3.25
CA ASP A 40 19.10 11.36 -4.60
C ASP A 40 19.02 10.30 -5.72
N SER A 41 18.82 9.03 -5.35
CA SER A 41 18.74 7.93 -6.31
C SER A 41 17.44 7.98 -7.11
N ARG A 42 17.54 7.64 -8.41
CA ARG A 42 16.38 7.44 -9.28
C ARG A 42 15.38 6.44 -8.69
N ARG A 43 15.85 5.41 -7.96
CA ARG A 43 14.99 4.42 -7.31
C ARG A 43 14.15 5.03 -6.19
N THR A 44 14.76 5.90 -5.38
CA THR A 44 14.08 6.64 -4.32
C THR A 44 13.04 7.60 -4.89
N ALA A 45 13.39 8.34 -5.96
CA ALA A 45 12.44 9.20 -6.64
C ALA A 45 11.23 8.42 -7.21
N LEU A 46 11.47 7.26 -7.83
CA LEU A 46 10.41 6.37 -8.31
C LEU A 46 9.54 5.85 -7.16
N ALA A 47 10.15 5.35 -6.08
CA ALA A 47 9.42 4.86 -4.92
C ALA A 47 8.59 5.97 -4.25
N ALA A 48 9.13 7.18 -4.13
CA ALA A 48 8.40 8.33 -3.59
C ALA A 48 7.23 8.74 -4.50
N GLY A 49 7.46 8.80 -5.81
CA GLY A 49 6.40 9.08 -6.79
C GLY A 49 5.28 8.05 -6.75
N LEU A 50 5.61 6.76 -6.65
CA LEU A 50 4.63 5.68 -6.50
C LEU A 50 3.88 5.76 -5.18
N THR A 51 4.55 6.09 -4.07
CA THR A 51 3.91 6.27 -2.76
C THR A 51 2.91 7.42 -2.78
N ILE A 52 3.28 8.57 -3.36
CA ILE A 52 2.39 9.73 -3.52
C ILE A 52 1.22 9.38 -4.44
N GLY A 53 1.50 8.74 -5.58
CA GLY A 53 0.48 8.31 -6.54
C GLY A 53 -0.52 7.34 -5.93
N ALA A 54 -0.03 6.30 -5.24
CA ALA A 54 -0.85 5.32 -4.55
C ALA A 54 -1.73 5.97 -3.47
N GLY A 55 -1.15 6.85 -2.64
CA GLY A 55 -1.92 7.58 -1.62
C GLY A 55 -3.01 8.46 -2.22
N THR A 56 -2.70 9.16 -3.32
CA THR A 56 -3.67 10.02 -4.02
C THR A 56 -4.81 9.18 -4.61
N ILE A 57 -4.50 8.08 -5.28
CA ILE A 57 -5.51 7.21 -5.90
C ILE A 57 -6.34 6.51 -4.82
N LEU A 58 -5.75 6.09 -3.70
CA LEU A 58 -6.47 5.53 -2.57
C LEU A 58 -7.52 6.51 -2.02
N ILE A 59 -7.15 7.77 -1.83
CA ILE A 59 -8.09 8.83 -1.38
C ILE A 59 -9.19 9.04 -2.42
N LEU A 60 -8.84 9.06 -3.72
CA LEU A 60 -9.81 9.22 -4.79
C LEU A 60 -10.75 8.02 -4.94
N ALA A 61 -10.25 6.80 -4.68
CA ALA A 61 -11.04 5.56 -4.73
C ALA A 61 -12.16 5.55 -3.67
N LEU A 62 -11.92 6.20 -2.54
CA LEU A 62 -12.89 6.36 -1.45
C LEU A 62 -13.94 7.45 -1.73
N ARG A 63 -13.77 8.26 -2.78
CA ARG A 63 -14.71 9.32 -3.12
C ARG A 63 -15.86 8.73 -3.95
N PRO A 64 -17.13 8.82 -3.47
CA PRO A 64 -18.28 8.26 -4.17
C PRO A 64 -18.41 8.81 -5.60
N GLY A 65 -18.63 7.92 -6.58
CA GLY A 65 -19.08 8.27 -7.93
C GLY A 65 -18.03 8.71 -8.97
N ILE A 66 -16.71 8.66 -8.67
CA ILE A 66 -15.70 9.20 -9.61
C ILE A 66 -14.91 8.11 -10.37
N LEU A 67 -14.31 7.13 -9.68
CA LEU A 67 -13.35 6.20 -10.33
C LEU A 67 -13.59 4.71 -10.11
N GLY A 68 -14.49 4.34 -9.19
CA GLY A 68 -14.99 2.96 -9.06
C GLY A 68 -13.89 1.88 -9.02
N GLN A 69 -14.15 0.79 -9.76
CA GLN A 69 -13.28 -0.37 -9.96
C GLN A 69 -11.91 -0.02 -10.57
N THR A 70 -11.83 1.02 -11.41
CA THR A 70 -10.60 1.41 -12.10
C THR A 70 -9.58 2.00 -11.14
N ALA A 71 -10.02 2.86 -10.20
CA ALA A 71 -9.13 3.36 -9.15
C ALA A 71 -8.62 2.24 -8.25
N SER A 72 -9.47 1.29 -7.85
CA SER A 72 -9.05 0.14 -7.04
C SER A 72 -7.99 -0.72 -7.73
N SER A 73 -8.18 -1.02 -9.02
CA SER A 73 -7.22 -1.81 -9.80
C SER A 73 -5.87 -1.09 -9.94
N LEU A 74 -5.91 0.24 -10.18
CA LEU A 74 -4.72 1.07 -10.29
C LEU A 74 -3.99 1.19 -8.94
N GLU A 75 -4.75 1.32 -7.85
CA GLU A 75 -4.21 1.40 -6.49
C GLU A 75 -3.49 0.10 -6.11
N MET A 76 -4.09 -1.06 -6.37
CA MET A 76 -3.45 -2.36 -6.16
C MET A 76 -2.18 -2.52 -6.99
N ALA A 77 -2.20 -2.10 -8.27
CA ALA A 77 -1.03 -2.16 -9.14
C ALA A 77 0.12 -1.28 -8.61
N LEU A 78 -0.16 -0.06 -8.18
CA LEU A 78 0.83 0.85 -7.62
C LEU A 78 1.41 0.33 -6.31
N GLN A 79 0.58 -0.22 -5.43
CA GLN A 79 1.05 -0.84 -4.20
C GLN A 79 1.98 -2.02 -4.46
N LEU A 80 1.61 -2.89 -5.41
CA LEU A 80 2.45 -4.02 -5.81
C LEU A 80 3.81 -3.51 -6.30
N LEU A 81 3.83 -2.45 -7.11
CA LEU A 81 5.07 -1.84 -7.59
C LEU A 81 5.94 -1.29 -6.45
N VAL A 82 5.35 -0.60 -5.46
CA VAL A 82 6.10 -0.12 -4.28
C VAL A 82 6.73 -1.29 -3.52
N VAL A 83 5.96 -2.36 -3.29
CA VAL A 83 6.44 -3.56 -2.60
C VAL A 83 7.55 -4.26 -3.38
N LEU A 84 7.42 -4.37 -4.71
CA LEU A 84 8.43 -4.99 -5.57
C LEU A 84 9.73 -4.18 -5.60
N ILE A 85 9.65 -2.85 -5.70
CA ILE A 85 10.84 -1.99 -5.66
C ILE A 85 11.52 -2.10 -4.30
N ALA A 86 10.75 -2.01 -3.20
CA ALA A 86 11.31 -2.17 -1.86
C ALA A 86 11.96 -3.55 -1.68
N GLY A 87 11.28 -4.62 -2.10
CA GLY A 87 11.80 -5.99 -2.08
C GLY A 87 13.09 -6.15 -2.90
N ASP A 88 13.13 -5.64 -4.14
CA ASP A 88 14.33 -5.65 -4.99
C ASP A 88 15.49 -4.91 -4.31
N THR A 89 15.23 -3.75 -3.70
CA THR A 89 16.29 -3.03 -2.96
C THR A 89 16.77 -3.77 -1.73
N VAL A 90 15.89 -4.44 -0.98
CA VAL A 90 16.29 -5.25 0.17
C VAL A 90 17.14 -6.43 -0.28
N TYR A 91 16.74 -7.09 -1.38
CA TYR A 91 17.43 -8.24 -1.94
C TYR A 91 18.81 -7.91 -2.51
N ARG A 92 18.96 -6.77 -3.20
CA ARG A 92 20.23 -6.39 -3.86
C ARG A 92 21.27 -5.75 -2.95
N THR A 93 20.89 -5.31 -1.77
CA THR A 93 21.81 -4.59 -0.88
C THR A 93 22.45 -5.55 0.13
N ASP A 94 23.74 -5.85 -0.06
CA ASP A 94 24.62 -6.59 0.87
C ASP A 94 24.98 -5.75 2.11
N THR A 95 23.99 -5.30 2.86
CA THR A 95 24.20 -4.55 4.10
C THR A 95 24.28 -5.52 5.29
N SER A 96 25.24 -5.27 6.20
CA SER A 96 25.46 -6.08 7.42
C SER A 96 24.38 -5.93 8.49
N SER A 97 23.38 -5.07 8.27
CA SER A 97 22.24 -4.92 9.17
C SER A 97 21.16 -5.96 8.86
N SER A 98 20.59 -6.53 9.92
CA SER A 98 19.60 -7.59 9.80
C SER A 98 18.42 -7.15 8.92
N PRO A 99 18.06 -7.91 7.87
CA PRO A 99 16.98 -7.53 6.96
C PRO A 99 15.58 -7.71 7.59
N THR A 100 15.48 -8.13 8.86
CA THR A 100 14.22 -8.44 9.55
C THR A 100 13.20 -7.31 9.47
N GLY A 101 13.60 -6.06 9.74
CA GLY A 101 12.69 -4.90 9.73
C GLY A 101 12.04 -4.66 8.36
N PRO A 102 12.84 -4.51 7.28
CA PRO A 102 12.31 -4.40 5.92
C PRO A 102 11.43 -5.59 5.49
N PHE A 103 11.80 -6.82 5.85
CA PHE A 103 10.95 -7.99 5.56
C PHE A 103 9.60 -7.92 6.27
N LEU A 104 9.58 -7.49 7.53
CA LEU A 104 8.35 -7.29 8.30
C LEU A 104 7.46 -6.20 7.67
N ALA A 105 8.04 -5.11 7.19
CA ALA A 105 7.31 -4.07 6.47
C ALA A 105 6.70 -4.59 5.16
N ILE A 106 7.43 -5.42 4.40
CA ILE A 106 6.93 -6.07 3.19
C ILE A 106 5.78 -7.04 3.51
N LEU A 107 5.94 -7.89 4.52
CA LEU A 107 4.90 -8.82 4.95
C LEU A 107 3.63 -8.08 5.38
N LEU A 108 3.77 -7.05 6.21
CA LEU A 108 2.66 -6.22 6.64
C LEU A 108 1.98 -5.52 5.44
N ALA A 109 2.76 -5.12 4.44
CA ALA A 109 2.23 -4.48 3.24
C ALA A 109 1.41 -5.45 2.40
N ILE A 110 1.85 -6.71 2.30
CA ILE A 110 1.10 -7.76 1.61
C ILE A 110 -0.17 -8.11 2.40
N SER A 111 -0.08 -8.22 3.73
CA SER A 111 -1.24 -8.48 4.58
C SER A 111 -2.31 -7.39 4.47
N LEU A 112 -1.91 -6.11 4.47
CA LEU A 112 -2.84 -4.99 4.26
C LEU A 112 -3.45 -4.99 2.85
N LEU A 113 -2.70 -5.42 1.83
CA LEU A 113 -3.21 -5.57 0.47
C LEU A 113 -4.32 -6.62 0.41
N ALA A 114 -4.12 -7.75 1.11
CA ALA A 114 -5.13 -8.81 1.20
C ALA A 114 -6.41 -8.34 1.92
N VAL A 115 -6.28 -7.49 2.94
CA VAL A 115 -7.43 -6.88 3.64
C VAL A 115 -8.19 -5.89 2.75
N GLN A 116 -7.53 -5.19 1.82
CA GLN A 116 -8.20 -4.27 0.90
C GLN A 116 -9.05 -4.95 -0.17
N ILE A 117 -8.76 -6.20 -0.54
CA ILE A 117 -9.54 -6.96 -1.53
C ILE A 117 -11.03 -7.02 -1.15
N PRO A 118 -11.42 -7.47 0.05
CA PRO A 118 -12.83 -7.48 0.45
C PRO A 118 -13.41 -6.07 0.61
N ILE A 119 -12.62 -5.06 1.02
CA ILE A 119 -13.09 -3.66 1.12
C ILE A 119 -13.55 -3.15 -0.23
N TYR A 120 -12.71 -3.33 -1.26
CA TYR A 120 -13.06 -2.94 -2.62
C TYR A 120 -14.20 -3.82 -3.16
N GLY A 121 -14.21 -5.11 -2.82
CA GLY A 121 -15.32 -6.01 -3.15
C GLY A 121 -16.67 -5.47 -2.65
N GLU A 122 -16.80 -5.10 -1.38
CA GLU A 122 -18.07 -4.61 -0.84
C GLU A 122 -18.41 -3.18 -1.31
N ALA A 123 -17.42 -2.30 -1.42
CA ALA A 123 -17.62 -0.93 -1.88
C ALA A 123 -18.09 -0.80 -3.34
N PHE A 124 -17.83 -1.82 -4.18
CA PHE A 124 -18.22 -1.82 -5.59
C PHE A 124 -19.30 -2.85 -5.96
N VAL A 125 -19.61 -3.81 -5.09
CA VAL A 125 -20.67 -4.82 -5.31
C VAL A 125 -22.00 -4.45 -4.64
N ALA A 126 -22.02 -3.58 -3.62
CA ALA A 126 -23.28 -3.05 -3.08
C ALA A 126 -23.89 -2.01 -4.05
N PRO A 127 -25.06 -2.28 -4.68
CA PRO A 127 -25.76 -1.32 -5.54
C PRO A 127 -26.41 -0.18 -4.77
#